data_AF-A0A1Y5IKZ2-F1
#
_entry.id   AF-A0A1Y5IKZ2-F1
#
_cell.length_a   1.000
_cell.length_b   1.000
_cell.length_c   1.000
_cell.angle_alpha   90.00
_cell.angle_beta   90.00
_cell.angle_gamma   90.00
#
_symmetry.space_group_name_H-M   'P 1'
#
loop_
_entity.id
_entity.type
_entity.pdbx_description
1 polymer ?
#
loop_
_entity_poly.entity_id
_entity_poly.type
_entity_poly.pdbx_seq_one_letter_code
_entity_poly.pdbx_strand_id
1 'polypeptide(L)'
;MWMPYHHEVPDSSSPILSMYSAVAALSDTTGRAIELVQPLTRTIPHFIDRAALNARADAFDANAKREKGVSDDADEATIRTAIRRRLFDSVALDKSYKRNLDEIDNDTFLVLMQGGNYEDQDRKGWVASIHAFAQFQRENPDLKTHLWIHAVDSAMTQNDMNDGSKPPVAVVRTGVALRLVLQHAGIPDNMYTLDENRHDVSRTTALKRHADVCLHTSKAEGFGMVVLECQALGTPVITTNFTAMRDYTKYGIAVEPAAFESIQGSYWAAPSVPGAARALTAISTGAAELPPLESVFAWIDDVFALDTITEQFRQLLTEAKVAHSQRKPWALEDTFAERPFFTVTTDEYPRLVDWSTPWTMYHHPDVEVNYQFIQYMMIQQTKDQYYGIVVAPTSANGRLLPMDVGDGVHNINPHYVVLMPTWIMKQLQTQASYVWGTAFRAMGSVSSQKYMLMLPEGYAKMKVDAQATNARNDEL
;
A
#
# COMPACT_ATOMS: atom_id res chain seq x y z
N MET A 1 1.67 -9.54 4.11
CA MET A 1 0.83 -9.07 2.97
C MET A 1 -0.10 -8.01 3.54
N TRP A 2 0.11 -6.74 3.20
CA TRP A 2 -0.70 -5.63 3.72
C TRP A 2 -1.98 -5.57 2.89
N MET A 3 -3.14 -5.85 3.50
CA MET A 3 -4.44 -5.79 2.82
C MET A 3 -5.24 -4.63 3.43
N PRO A 4 -5.62 -3.61 2.64
CA PRO A 4 -6.41 -2.51 3.16
C PRO A 4 -7.82 -3.00 3.46
N TYR A 5 -8.23 -2.93 4.72
CA TYR A 5 -9.62 -3.07 5.13
C TYR A 5 -10.35 -1.75 4.85
N HIS A 6 -11.49 -1.81 4.16
CA HIS A 6 -12.40 -0.67 4.00
C HIS A 6 -13.83 -1.04 4.42
N HIS A 7 -14.53 -0.06 4.99
CA HIS A 7 -15.81 -0.18 5.72
C HIS A 7 -17.06 -0.37 4.84
N GLU A 8 -17.03 -1.31 3.90
CA GLU A 8 -18.28 -1.83 3.36
C GLU A 8 -18.70 -3.06 4.18
N VAL A 9 -19.93 -3.02 4.72
CA VAL A 9 -20.57 -4.22 5.25
C VAL A 9 -20.64 -5.20 4.09
N PRO A 10 -20.03 -6.38 4.21
CA PRO A 10 -19.83 -7.28 3.08
C PRO A 10 -21.16 -7.62 2.42
N ASP A 11 -21.32 -7.24 1.16
CA ASP A 11 -22.18 -8.02 0.29
C ASP A 11 -21.43 -9.33 0.02
N SER A 12 -21.90 -10.39 0.66
CA SER A 12 -21.37 -11.74 0.57
C SER A 12 -21.69 -12.35 -0.79
N SER A 13 -21.27 -11.72 -1.88
CA SER A 13 -21.37 -12.32 -3.19
C SER A 13 -20.39 -13.51 -3.22
N SER A 14 -20.97 -14.72 -3.10
CA SER A 14 -20.30 -16.02 -3.20
C SER A 14 -19.22 -16.12 -4.30
N PRO A 15 -19.38 -15.48 -5.48
CA PRO A 15 -18.37 -15.56 -6.55
C PRO A 15 -17.00 -14.99 -6.16
N ILE A 16 -16.92 -13.84 -5.50
CA ILE A 16 -15.64 -13.16 -5.20
C ILE A 16 -14.80 -13.97 -4.20
N LEU A 17 -15.44 -14.48 -3.14
CA LEU A 17 -14.78 -15.32 -2.14
C LEU A 17 -14.28 -16.64 -2.73
N SER A 18 -15.03 -17.20 -3.70
CA SER A 18 -14.62 -18.41 -4.42
C SER A 18 -13.37 -18.17 -5.28
N MET A 19 -13.25 -16.98 -5.89
CA MET A 19 -12.13 -16.61 -6.75
C MET A 19 -10.82 -16.46 -5.97
N TYR A 20 -10.85 -15.76 -4.83
CA TYR A 20 -9.66 -15.63 -3.97
C TYR A 20 -9.16 -16.98 -3.45
N SER A 21 -10.08 -17.80 -2.94
CA SER A 21 -9.78 -19.17 -2.48
C SER A 21 -9.12 -19.99 -3.59
N ALA A 22 -9.59 -19.84 -4.83
CA ALA A 22 -9.00 -20.49 -5.99
C ALA A 22 -7.58 -19.98 -6.30
N VAL A 23 -7.34 -18.65 -6.35
CA VAL A 23 -5.99 -18.08 -6.63
C VAL A 23 -4.97 -18.59 -5.63
N ALA A 24 -5.33 -18.52 -4.36
CA ALA A 24 -4.40 -18.81 -3.29
C ALA A 24 -4.17 -20.32 -3.09
N ALA A 25 -5.09 -21.17 -3.56
CA ALA A 25 -4.88 -22.62 -3.67
C ALA A 25 -4.00 -23.04 -4.86
N LEU A 26 -3.66 -22.14 -5.81
CA LEU A 26 -2.74 -22.45 -6.92
C LEU A 26 -1.26 -22.59 -6.49
N SER A 27 -0.96 -22.38 -5.22
CA SER A 27 0.33 -22.67 -4.62
C SER A 27 0.12 -23.68 -3.50
N ASP A 28 0.80 -24.82 -3.56
CA ASP A 28 0.66 -25.90 -2.56
C ASP A 28 0.92 -25.44 -1.12
N THR A 29 1.84 -24.47 -0.95
CA THR A 29 2.16 -23.88 0.35
C THR A 29 1.08 -22.92 0.84
N THR A 30 0.54 -22.08 -0.04
CA THR A 30 -0.51 -21.11 0.29
C THR A 30 -1.88 -21.78 0.48
N GLY A 31 -2.20 -22.79 -0.32
CA GLY A 31 -3.45 -23.56 -0.19
C GLY A 31 -3.57 -24.22 1.18
N ARG A 32 -2.51 -24.88 1.66
CA ARG A 32 -2.45 -25.51 2.99
C ARG A 32 -2.48 -24.48 4.13
N ALA A 33 -1.85 -23.32 3.95
CA ALA A 33 -1.91 -22.24 4.94
C ALA A 33 -3.33 -21.66 5.06
N ILE A 34 -4.06 -21.58 3.95
CA ILE A 34 -5.44 -21.10 3.95
C ILE A 34 -6.39 -22.10 4.61
N GLU A 35 -6.25 -23.40 4.35
CA GLU A 35 -7.03 -24.44 5.05
C GLU A 35 -7.00 -24.30 6.58
N LEU A 36 -5.90 -23.77 7.13
CA LEU A 36 -5.69 -23.53 8.56
C LEU A 36 -6.23 -22.16 9.05
N VAL A 37 -6.47 -21.18 8.16
CA VAL A 37 -6.76 -19.77 8.48
C VAL A 37 -8.10 -19.28 7.89
N GLN A 38 -8.86 -20.17 7.24
CA GLN A 38 -10.11 -19.90 6.50
C GLN A 38 -11.12 -18.93 7.14
N PRO A 39 -11.28 -18.78 8.47
CA PRO A 39 -12.23 -17.82 9.01
C PRO A 39 -11.84 -16.34 8.82
N LEU A 40 -10.56 -16.01 8.58
CA LEU A 40 -10.02 -14.67 8.83
C LEU A 40 -9.62 -13.85 7.59
N THR A 41 -9.49 -14.45 6.41
CA THR A 41 -9.10 -13.72 5.19
C THR A 41 -10.27 -13.56 4.24
N ARG A 42 -11.00 -12.44 4.36
CA ARG A 42 -11.99 -11.98 3.38
C ARG A 42 -11.36 -10.85 2.57
N THR A 43 -11.11 -11.08 1.28
CA THR A 43 -10.66 -10.04 0.34
C THR A 43 -11.79 -9.69 -0.61
N ILE A 44 -12.07 -8.39 -0.76
CA ILE A 44 -12.99 -7.87 -1.78
C ILE A 44 -12.13 -7.12 -2.80
N PRO A 45 -12.19 -7.45 -4.10
CA PRO A 45 -11.61 -6.61 -5.13
C PRO A 45 -12.34 -5.27 -5.14
N HIS A 46 -11.61 -4.17 -5.25
CA HIS A 46 -12.24 -2.85 -5.25
C HIS A 46 -13.11 -2.69 -6.50
N PHE A 47 -14.34 -2.23 -6.31
CA PHE A 47 -15.30 -1.87 -7.35
C PHE A 47 -15.96 -0.54 -6.97
N ILE A 48 -16.61 0.12 -7.92
CA ILE A 48 -17.34 1.37 -7.69
C ILE A 48 -18.76 1.20 -8.23
N ASP A 49 -19.73 1.14 -7.31
CA ASP A 49 -21.15 1.19 -7.66
C ASP A 49 -21.65 2.62 -7.52
N ARG A 50 -21.72 3.31 -8.66
CA ARG A 50 -22.17 4.70 -8.72
C ARG A 50 -23.64 4.86 -8.34
N ALA A 51 -24.50 3.87 -8.60
CA ALA A 51 -25.90 3.92 -8.22
C ALA A 51 -26.05 3.83 -6.69
N ALA A 52 -25.32 2.93 -6.05
CA ALA A 52 -25.28 2.83 -4.59
C ALA A 52 -24.69 4.09 -3.93
N LEU A 53 -23.61 4.66 -4.50
CA LEU A 53 -23.06 5.93 -4.03
C LEU A 53 -24.09 7.06 -4.13
N ASN A 54 -24.80 7.17 -5.25
CA ASN A 54 -25.82 8.20 -5.40
C ASN A 54 -26.97 8.01 -4.40
N ALA A 55 -27.49 6.80 -4.25
CA ALA A 55 -28.55 6.50 -3.28
C ALA A 55 -28.15 6.85 -1.84
N ARG A 56 -26.88 6.60 -1.46
CA ARG A 56 -26.35 6.96 -0.13
C ARG A 56 -26.38 8.47 0.09
N ALA A 57 -25.91 9.27 -0.87
CA ALA A 57 -25.93 10.72 -0.74
C ALA A 57 -27.34 11.31 -0.87
N ASP A 58 -28.21 10.75 -1.71
CA ASP A 58 -29.62 11.16 -1.81
C ASP A 58 -30.37 10.95 -0.48
N ALA A 59 -30.06 9.87 0.23
CA ALA A 59 -30.63 9.60 1.55
C ALA A 59 -30.21 10.67 2.57
N PHE A 60 -28.96 11.14 2.53
CA PHE A 60 -28.49 12.25 3.35
C PHE A 60 -29.20 13.55 2.97
N ASP A 61 -29.28 13.86 1.67
CA ASP A 61 -29.89 15.09 1.16
C ASP A 61 -31.37 15.18 1.55
N ALA A 62 -32.12 14.08 1.43
CA ALA A 62 -33.52 14.01 1.84
C ALA A 62 -33.72 14.25 3.35
N ASN A 63 -32.82 13.72 4.19
CA ASN A 63 -32.82 13.99 5.63
C ASN A 63 -32.54 15.47 5.92
N ALA A 64 -31.52 16.05 5.29
CA ALA A 64 -31.14 17.44 5.48
C ALA A 64 -32.25 18.42 5.08
N LYS A 65 -32.94 18.17 3.96
CA LYS A 65 -34.11 18.97 3.52
C LYS A 65 -35.23 18.97 4.55
N ARG A 66 -35.60 17.79 5.06
CA ARG A 66 -36.66 17.63 6.07
C ARG A 66 -36.35 18.36 7.36
N GLU A 67 -35.12 18.24 7.88
CA GLU A 67 -34.71 18.91 9.12
C GLU A 67 -34.72 20.44 9.00
N LYS A 68 -34.45 20.97 7.81
CA LYS A 68 -34.46 22.42 7.53
C LYS A 68 -35.82 22.95 7.06
N GLY A 69 -36.84 22.10 6.94
CA GLY A 69 -38.18 22.50 6.49
C GLY A 69 -38.19 23.06 5.06
N VAL A 70 -37.28 22.61 4.20
CA VAL A 70 -37.20 23.02 2.80
C VAL A 70 -38.26 22.27 2.00
N SER A 71 -39.10 22.99 1.26
CA SER A 71 -40.11 22.40 0.36
C SER A 71 -39.45 21.57 -0.74
N ASP A 72 -40.10 20.49 -1.16
CA ASP A 72 -39.67 19.71 -2.33
C ASP A 72 -39.72 20.53 -3.64
N ASP A 73 -40.56 21.57 -3.67
CA ASP A 73 -40.70 22.51 -4.81
C ASP A 73 -39.72 23.70 -4.75
N ALA A 74 -38.80 23.73 -3.76
CA ALA A 74 -37.80 24.79 -3.68
C ALA A 74 -36.83 24.73 -4.86
N ASP A 75 -36.27 25.88 -5.25
CA ASP A 75 -35.26 25.93 -6.29
C ASP A 75 -33.95 25.23 -5.85
N GLU A 76 -33.16 24.82 -6.84
CA GLU A 76 -31.93 24.05 -6.62
C GLU A 76 -30.92 24.78 -5.73
N ALA A 77 -30.81 26.11 -5.84
CA ALA A 77 -29.86 26.89 -5.05
C ALA A 77 -30.28 26.95 -3.58
N THR A 78 -31.56 27.11 -3.29
CA THR A 78 -32.13 27.03 -1.94
C THR A 78 -31.90 25.66 -1.32
N ILE A 79 -32.14 24.60 -2.09
CA ILE A 79 -31.90 23.21 -1.66
C ILE A 79 -30.41 22.99 -1.34
N ARG A 80 -29.51 23.36 -2.25
CA ARG A 80 -28.06 23.21 -2.08
C ARG A 80 -27.55 23.97 -0.85
N THR A 81 -28.04 25.19 -0.64
CA THR A 81 -27.71 26.01 0.53
C THR A 81 -28.11 25.29 1.82
N ALA A 82 -29.33 24.75 1.89
CA ALA A 82 -29.80 24.04 3.08
C ALA A 82 -28.99 22.78 3.38
N ILE A 83 -28.64 22.02 2.34
CA ILE A 83 -27.79 20.83 2.47
C ILE A 83 -26.39 21.23 2.95
N ARG A 84 -25.73 22.20 2.29
CA ARG A 84 -24.37 22.64 2.66
C ARG A 84 -24.30 23.18 4.08
N ARG A 85 -25.27 24.00 4.52
CA ARG A 85 -25.39 24.46 5.91
C ARG A 85 -25.49 23.34 6.93
N ARG A 86 -26.12 22.22 6.57
CA ARG A 86 -26.29 21.06 7.47
C ARG A 86 -25.08 20.13 7.45
N LEU A 87 -24.51 19.95 6.27
CA LEU A 87 -23.41 19.03 6.01
C LEU A 87 -22.09 19.60 6.53
N PHE A 88 -21.84 20.86 6.20
CA PHE A 88 -20.63 21.61 6.50
C PHE A 88 -20.86 22.62 7.65
N ASP A 89 -21.47 22.15 8.74
CA ASP A 89 -21.61 22.93 9.97
C ASP A 89 -20.26 22.97 10.70
N SER A 90 -19.44 23.95 10.34
CA SER A 90 -18.08 24.14 10.88
C SER A 90 -18.10 24.29 12.41
N VAL A 91 -19.10 24.97 12.98
CA VAL A 91 -19.20 25.21 14.43
C VAL A 91 -19.51 23.92 15.19
N ALA A 92 -20.36 23.06 14.62
CA ALA A 92 -20.71 21.79 15.26
C ALA A 92 -19.60 20.73 15.21
N LEU A 93 -18.68 20.82 14.24
CA LEU A 93 -17.73 19.75 13.93
C LEU A 93 -16.28 20.10 14.22
N ASP A 94 -15.96 21.38 14.35
CA ASP A 94 -14.63 21.81 14.75
C ASP A 94 -14.35 21.43 16.21
N LYS A 95 -13.35 20.57 16.41
CA LYS A 95 -12.85 20.20 17.74
C LYS A 95 -11.86 21.21 18.30
N SER A 96 -11.46 22.22 17.53
CA SER A 96 -10.60 23.29 18.03
C SER A 96 -11.40 24.28 18.89
N TYR A 97 -10.71 25.23 19.52
CA TYR A 97 -11.34 26.19 20.43
C TYR A 97 -12.50 26.94 19.75
N LYS A 98 -13.43 27.52 20.54
CA LYS A 98 -14.50 28.36 19.99
C LYS A 98 -13.90 29.50 19.17
N ARG A 99 -14.00 29.39 17.85
CA ARG A 99 -13.56 30.37 16.86
C ARG A 99 -14.78 30.86 16.08
N ASN A 100 -14.69 32.07 15.54
CA ASN A 100 -15.71 32.57 14.63
C ASN A 100 -15.46 31.94 13.26
N LEU A 101 -16.33 31.05 12.82
CA LEU A 101 -16.18 30.33 11.56
C LEU A 101 -17.16 30.92 10.54
N ASP A 102 -16.70 31.08 9.31
CA ASP A 102 -17.55 31.58 8.24
C ASP A 102 -18.60 30.52 7.88
N GLU A 103 -19.78 31.00 7.50
CA GLU A 103 -20.82 30.13 6.99
C GLU A 103 -20.45 29.63 5.58
N ILE A 104 -20.54 28.32 5.39
CA ILE A 104 -20.33 27.67 4.10
C ILE A 104 -21.65 27.66 3.33
N ASP A 105 -21.78 28.61 2.42
CA ASP A 105 -22.93 28.79 1.52
C ASP A 105 -22.57 28.38 0.08
N ASN A 106 -23.43 28.73 -0.87
CA ASN A 106 -23.25 28.42 -2.28
C ASN A 106 -22.14 29.21 -2.96
N ASP A 107 -21.79 30.40 -2.44
CA ASP A 107 -20.73 31.27 -2.97
C ASP A 107 -19.35 30.86 -2.46
N THR A 108 -19.30 29.96 -1.47
CA THR A 108 -18.06 29.44 -0.91
C THR A 108 -17.49 28.35 -1.80
N PHE A 109 -16.28 28.53 -2.33
CA PHE A 109 -15.52 27.46 -2.98
C PHE A 109 -14.95 26.51 -1.93
N LEU A 110 -15.54 25.32 -1.84
CA LEU A 110 -15.26 24.33 -0.80
C LEU A 110 -14.28 23.27 -1.28
N VAL A 111 -13.11 23.24 -0.64
CA VAL A 111 -12.04 22.27 -0.88
C VAL A 111 -12.15 21.16 0.16
N LEU A 112 -12.43 19.93 -0.28
CA LEU A 112 -12.49 18.76 0.59
C LEU A 112 -11.15 18.02 0.58
N MET A 113 -10.66 17.67 1.77
CA MET A 113 -9.64 16.65 1.96
C MET A 113 -10.24 15.52 2.78
N GLN A 114 -10.11 14.27 2.33
CA GLN A 114 -10.72 13.13 3.02
C GLN A 114 -9.80 11.91 3.09
N GLY A 115 -9.68 11.33 4.29
CA GLY A 115 -8.87 10.12 4.47
C GLY A 115 -8.68 9.74 5.93
N GLY A 116 -7.88 8.70 6.16
CA GLY A 116 -7.40 8.37 7.49
C GLY A 116 -6.10 9.11 7.82
N ASN A 117 -5.98 9.56 9.06
CA ASN A 117 -4.76 10.12 9.63
C ASN A 117 -4.30 9.23 10.80
N TYR A 118 -3.67 8.11 10.45
CA TYR A 118 -3.31 7.06 11.40
C TYR A 118 -1.87 6.54 11.24
N GLU A 119 -1.05 7.24 10.47
CA GLU A 119 0.34 6.87 10.19
C GLU A 119 1.23 8.12 10.11
N ASP A 120 2.52 7.97 10.43
CA ASP A 120 3.42 9.11 10.67
C ASP A 120 4.24 9.55 9.44
N GLN A 121 4.12 8.87 8.29
CA GLN A 121 4.90 9.16 7.07
C GLN A 121 4.24 10.22 6.16
N ASP A 122 3.08 10.74 6.57
CA ASP A 122 2.25 11.63 5.77
C ASP A 122 1.97 11.07 4.37
N ARG A 123 1.59 9.78 4.30
CA ARG A 123 1.25 9.11 3.04
C ARG A 123 0.19 9.87 2.29
N LYS A 124 -0.82 10.40 2.99
CA LYS A 124 -1.93 11.13 2.38
C LYS A 124 -1.56 12.54 1.91
N GLY A 125 -0.34 12.99 2.17
CA GLY A 125 0.13 14.30 1.73
C GLY A 125 -0.62 15.45 2.38
N TRP A 126 -1.08 15.27 3.62
CA TRP A 126 -1.79 16.27 4.41
C TRP A 126 -1.02 17.58 4.47
N VAL A 127 0.28 17.51 4.73
CA VAL A 127 1.12 18.71 4.90
C VAL A 127 1.15 19.51 3.61
N ALA A 128 1.50 18.86 2.49
CA ALA A 128 1.58 19.53 1.20
C ALA A 128 0.22 20.05 0.72
N SER A 129 -0.86 19.30 0.92
CA SER A 129 -2.22 19.75 0.58
C SER A 129 -2.66 20.98 1.38
N ILE A 130 -2.41 21.01 2.70
CA ILE A 130 -2.72 22.18 3.54
C ILE A 130 -1.92 23.40 3.05
N HIS A 131 -0.64 23.25 2.76
CA HIS A 131 0.18 24.34 2.22
C HIS A 131 -0.27 24.77 0.82
N ALA A 132 -0.76 23.85 -0.01
CA ALA A 132 -1.31 24.16 -1.34
C ALA A 132 -2.58 25.00 -1.22
N PHE A 133 -3.50 24.65 -0.32
CA PHE A 133 -4.68 25.46 -0.03
C PHE A 133 -4.28 26.85 0.49
N ALA A 134 -3.33 26.92 1.42
CA ALA A 134 -2.85 28.20 1.96
C ALA A 134 -2.24 29.09 0.87
N GLN A 135 -1.50 28.51 -0.08
CA GLN A 135 -0.96 29.24 -1.22
C GLN A 135 -2.08 29.71 -2.17
N PHE A 136 -3.00 28.82 -2.52
CA PHE A 136 -4.18 29.15 -3.34
C PHE A 136 -4.98 30.33 -2.74
N GLN A 137 -5.24 30.31 -1.43
CA GLN A 137 -5.97 31.37 -0.74
C GLN A 137 -5.23 32.72 -0.81
N ARG A 138 -3.90 32.73 -0.62
CA ARG A 138 -3.10 33.97 -0.72
C ARG A 138 -3.07 34.53 -2.13
N GLU A 139 -3.09 33.67 -3.14
CA GLU A 139 -3.09 34.05 -4.55
C GLU A 139 -4.47 34.47 -5.05
N ASN A 140 -5.54 34.10 -4.35
CA ASN A 140 -6.93 34.40 -4.70
C ASN A 140 -7.71 34.99 -3.51
N PRO A 141 -7.30 36.14 -2.95
CA PRO A 141 -7.87 36.68 -1.72
C PRO A 141 -9.35 37.10 -1.84
N ASP A 142 -9.83 37.33 -3.06
CA ASP A 142 -11.21 37.74 -3.34
C ASP A 142 -12.18 36.55 -3.42
N LEU A 143 -11.68 35.31 -3.51
CA LEU A 143 -12.53 34.12 -3.52
C LEU A 143 -12.90 33.74 -2.09
N LYS A 144 -14.22 33.64 -1.83
CA LYS A 144 -14.70 33.02 -0.60
C LYS A 144 -14.37 31.53 -0.66
N THR A 145 -13.47 31.07 0.21
CA THR A 145 -12.94 29.71 0.18
C THR A 145 -13.00 29.07 1.56
N HIS A 146 -13.18 27.74 1.59
CA HIS A 146 -13.13 26.99 2.84
C HIS A 146 -12.45 25.63 2.65
N LEU A 147 -11.56 25.27 3.56
CA LEU A 147 -10.89 23.97 3.59
C LEU A 147 -11.59 23.03 4.58
N TRP A 148 -12.23 21.99 4.07
CA TRP A 148 -12.83 20.95 4.88
C TRP A 148 -11.94 19.72 4.96
N ILE A 149 -11.40 19.42 6.14
CA ILE A 149 -10.57 18.24 6.37
C ILE A 149 -11.37 17.20 7.16
N HIS A 150 -11.80 16.14 6.49
CA HIS A 150 -12.36 14.95 7.13
C HIS A 150 -11.27 13.89 7.30
N ALA A 151 -10.66 13.84 8.48
CA ALA A 151 -9.50 13.02 8.79
C ALA A 151 -9.76 12.07 9.97
N VAL A 152 -10.10 10.82 9.70
CA VAL A 152 -10.35 9.83 10.77
C VAL A 152 -9.06 9.54 11.53
N ASP A 153 -9.04 9.83 12.83
CA ASP A 153 -7.85 9.66 13.67
C ASP A 153 -7.55 8.18 14.02
N SER A 154 -6.31 7.90 14.41
CA SER A 154 -5.86 6.53 14.73
C SER A 154 -6.62 5.88 15.90
N ALA A 155 -7.12 6.69 16.85
CA ALA A 155 -7.86 6.19 18.01
C ALA A 155 -9.24 5.67 17.59
N MET A 156 -9.91 6.35 16.65
CA MET A 156 -11.18 5.90 16.09
C MET A 156 -11.01 4.64 15.23
N THR A 157 -9.92 4.52 14.47
CA THR A 157 -9.62 3.29 13.71
C THR A 157 -9.34 2.09 14.62
N GLN A 158 -8.68 2.29 15.77
CA GLN A 158 -8.48 1.20 16.74
C GLN A 158 -9.76 0.77 17.46
N ASN A 159 -10.69 1.71 17.67
CA ASN A 159 -12.03 1.43 18.19
C ASN A 159 -12.75 0.39 17.31
N ASP A 160 -12.58 0.48 15.98
CA ASP A 160 -13.17 -0.43 15.00
C ASP A 160 -12.51 -1.81 14.98
N MET A 161 -11.22 -1.87 15.30
CA MET A 161 -10.51 -3.15 15.44
C MET A 161 -10.78 -3.85 16.79
N ASN A 162 -11.56 -3.22 17.68
CA ASN A 162 -11.81 -3.69 19.03
C ASN A 162 -13.31 -3.65 19.41
N ASP A 163 -14.19 -4.02 18.46
CA ASP A 163 -15.65 -4.11 18.64
C ASP A 163 -16.31 -2.85 19.24
N GLY A 164 -15.79 -1.67 18.88
CA GLY A 164 -16.34 -0.38 19.34
C GLY A 164 -15.94 0.01 20.76
N SER A 165 -14.97 -0.68 21.37
CA SER A 165 -14.44 -0.31 22.70
C SER A 165 -13.37 0.77 22.61
N LYS A 166 -13.61 1.88 23.33
CA LYS A 166 -12.74 3.06 23.30
C LYS A 166 -11.29 2.66 23.61
N PRO A 167 -10.30 3.09 22.80
CA PRO A 167 -8.91 2.77 23.06
C PRO A 167 -8.48 3.29 24.44
N PRO A 168 -7.61 2.57 25.17
CA PRO A 168 -7.05 3.04 26.43
C PRO A 168 -6.40 4.43 26.29
N VAL A 169 -6.44 5.24 27.35
CA VAL A 169 -5.83 6.59 27.36
C VAL A 169 -4.31 6.60 27.08
N ALA A 170 -3.66 5.45 27.26
CA ALA A 170 -2.23 5.25 26.99
C ALA A 170 -1.91 5.02 25.51
N VAL A 171 -2.92 4.84 24.64
CA VAL A 171 -2.71 4.73 23.20
C VAL A 171 -2.19 6.06 22.68
N VAL A 172 -0.94 6.05 22.24
CA VAL A 172 -0.33 7.19 21.54
C VAL A 172 -1.03 7.32 20.18
N ARG A 173 -1.60 8.50 19.93
CA ARG A 173 -2.15 8.82 18.60
C ARG A 173 -1.00 8.89 17.60
N THR A 174 -1.17 8.22 16.48
CA THR A 174 -0.29 8.27 15.32
C THR A 174 -0.97 9.10 14.25
N GLY A 175 -0.20 9.70 13.35
CA GLY A 175 -0.72 10.63 12.36
C GLY A 175 0.02 11.96 12.34
N VAL A 176 -0.22 12.71 11.28
CA VAL A 176 0.25 14.08 11.12
C VAL A 176 -0.47 14.97 12.15
N ALA A 177 0.28 15.87 12.79
CA ALA A 177 -0.27 16.88 13.70
C ALA A 177 -1.00 17.99 12.91
N LEU A 178 -2.16 17.67 12.31
CA LEU A 178 -2.89 18.56 11.38
C LEU A 178 -3.14 19.97 11.94
N ARG A 179 -3.47 20.09 13.23
CA ARG A 179 -3.64 21.40 13.89
C ARG A 179 -2.38 22.27 13.82
N LEU A 180 -1.22 21.68 14.10
CA LEU A 180 0.07 22.37 14.07
C LEU A 180 0.41 22.80 12.63
N VAL A 181 0.13 21.92 11.66
CA VAL A 181 0.35 22.21 10.23
C VAL A 181 -0.54 23.35 9.76
N LEU A 182 -1.83 23.35 10.10
CA LEU A 182 -2.78 24.42 9.78
C LEU A 182 -2.31 25.77 10.36
N GLN A 183 -1.87 25.77 11.63
CA GLN A 183 -1.33 26.96 12.29
C GLN A 183 -0.07 27.48 11.57
N HIS A 184 0.87 26.60 11.21
CA HIS A 184 2.10 27.00 10.51
C HIS A 184 1.87 27.41 9.06
N ALA A 185 0.84 26.87 8.41
CA ALA A 185 0.48 27.26 7.04
C ALA A 185 -0.09 28.69 6.97
N GLY A 186 -0.50 29.26 8.12
CA GLY A 186 -1.02 30.62 8.22
C GLY A 186 -2.40 30.78 7.61
N ILE A 187 -3.19 29.70 7.55
CA ILE A 187 -4.58 29.76 7.07
C ILE A 187 -5.41 30.45 8.15
N PRO A 188 -6.21 31.48 7.82
CA PRO A 188 -7.11 32.10 8.78
C PRO A 188 -8.04 31.08 9.45
N ASP A 189 -8.23 31.25 10.75
CA ASP A 189 -8.97 30.31 11.60
C ASP A 189 -10.42 30.07 11.15
N ASN A 190 -11.02 31.03 10.45
CA ASN A 190 -12.39 30.97 9.95
C ASN A 190 -12.54 30.23 8.61
N MET A 191 -11.43 29.90 7.93
CA MET A 191 -11.40 29.33 6.58
C MET A 191 -11.14 27.83 6.54
N TYR A 192 -11.13 27.15 7.68
CA TYR A 192 -10.98 25.70 7.71
C TYR A 192 -11.78 25.02 8.82
N THR A 193 -12.16 23.77 8.55
CA THR A 193 -12.77 22.85 9.53
C THR A 193 -11.94 21.58 9.58
N LEU A 194 -11.53 21.18 10.80
CA LEU A 194 -10.87 19.90 11.05
C LEU A 194 -11.86 18.95 11.73
N ASP A 195 -12.45 18.06 10.93
CA ASP A 195 -13.41 17.05 11.35
C ASP A 195 -12.72 15.69 11.50
N GLU A 196 -12.37 15.36 12.75
CA GLU A 196 -11.71 14.10 13.10
C GLU A 196 -12.71 13.02 13.57
N ASN A 197 -13.99 13.15 13.23
CA ASN A 197 -15.02 12.21 13.65
C ASN A 197 -15.22 11.10 12.61
N ARG A 198 -15.60 9.92 13.10
CA ARG A 198 -16.19 8.89 12.24
C ARG A 198 -17.65 9.28 11.97
N HIS A 199 -18.01 9.28 10.69
CA HIS A 199 -19.39 9.52 10.25
C HIS A 199 -19.94 8.28 9.56
N ASP A 200 -21.26 8.19 9.49
CA ASP A 200 -21.93 7.19 8.69
C ASP A 200 -21.61 7.39 7.19
N VAL A 201 -21.79 6.31 6.42
CA VAL A 201 -21.41 6.29 5.01
C VAL A 201 -22.19 7.35 4.21
N SER A 202 -23.47 7.57 4.50
CA SER A 202 -24.31 8.55 3.78
C SER A 202 -23.74 9.96 3.90
N ARG A 203 -23.31 10.36 5.11
CA ARG A 203 -22.66 11.66 5.34
C ARG A 203 -21.32 11.75 4.63
N THR A 204 -20.46 10.72 4.74
CA THR A 204 -19.14 10.76 4.08
C THR A 204 -19.24 10.80 2.54
N THR A 205 -20.27 10.18 1.97
CA THR A 205 -20.57 10.27 0.53
C THR A 205 -21.12 11.65 0.17
N ALA A 206 -22.00 12.22 1.00
CA ALA A 206 -22.52 13.57 0.79
C ALA A 206 -21.41 14.63 0.86
N LEU A 207 -20.43 14.50 1.77
CA LEU A 207 -19.25 15.38 1.83
C LEU A 207 -18.55 15.47 0.47
N LYS A 208 -18.33 14.31 -0.18
CA LYS A 208 -17.70 14.23 -1.49
C LYS A 208 -18.54 14.97 -2.53
N ARG A 209 -19.81 14.57 -2.68
CA ARG A 209 -20.74 15.13 -3.68
C ARG A 209 -20.87 16.66 -3.61
N HIS A 210 -20.96 17.21 -2.41
CA HIS A 210 -21.28 18.64 -2.20
C HIS A 210 -20.05 19.54 -2.04
N ALA A 211 -18.83 18.98 -2.13
CA ALA A 211 -17.61 19.75 -2.26
C ALA A 211 -17.43 20.24 -3.71
N ASP A 212 -16.77 21.39 -3.87
CA ASP A 212 -16.50 21.95 -5.20
C ASP A 212 -15.23 21.32 -5.82
N VAL A 213 -14.32 20.82 -4.98
CA VAL A 213 -13.15 20.04 -5.40
C VAL A 213 -12.66 19.14 -4.26
N CYS A 214 -12.16 17.95 -4.60
CA CYS A 214 -11.46 17.08 -3.66
C CYS A 214 -9.95 17.18 -3.87
N LEU A 215 -9.22 17.65 -2.86
CA LEU A 215 -7.78 17.76 -2.82
C LEU A 215 -7.19 16.50 -2.16
N HIS A 216 -6.68 15.59 -2.97
CA HIS A 216 -6.16 14.29 -2.55
C HIS A 216 -4.74 14.07 -3.09
N THR A 217 -3.79 14.89 -2.64
CA THR A 217 -2.39 14.82 -3.10
C THR A 217 -1.58 13.79 -2.32
N SER A 218 -2.04 12.53 -2.30
CA SER A 218 -1.37 11.44 -1.60
C SER A 218 0.00 11.15 -2.23
N LYS A 219 0.99 10.80 -1.41
CA LYS A 219 2.34 10.42 -1.86
C LYS A 219 2.38 9.12 -2.63
N ALA A 220 1.45 8.22 -2.34
CA ALA A 220 1.22 6.96 -3.06
C ALA A 220 -0.20 6.47 -2.76
N GLU A 221 -0.85 5.83 -3.73
CA GLU A 221 -2.11 5.10 -3.53
C GLU A 221 -2.07 3.76 -4.27
N GLY A 222 -2.53 2.71 -3.61
CA GLY A 222 -2.68 1.40 -4.25
C GLY A 222 -3.86 1.36 -5.23
N PHE A 223 -4.98 1.97 -4.86
CA PHE A 223 -6.19 2.03 -5.68
C PHE A 223 -6.81 3.43 -5.72
N GLY A 224 -6.89 4.13 -4.58
CA GLY A 224 -7.39 5.51 -4.54
C GLY A 224 -8.92 5.62 -4.49
N MET A 225 -9.57 4.90 -3.56
CA MET A 225 -11.04 4.91 -3.41
C MET A 225 -11.64 6.31 -3.34
N VAL A 226 -11.09 7.20 -2.50
CA VAL A 226 -11.59 8.58 -2.37
C VAL A 226 -11.58 9.32 -3.71
N VAL A 227 -10.52 9.12 -4.51
CA VAL A 227 -10.36 9.73 -5.83
C VAL A 227 -11.44 9.24 -6.79
N LEU A 228 -11.72 7.93 -6.81
CA LEU A 228 -12.77 7.36 -7.66
C LEU A 228 -14.18 7.74 -7.19
N GLU A 229 -14.45 7.70 -5.89
CA GLU A 229 -15.76 8.03 -5.32
C GLU A 229 -16.13 9.50 -5.55
N CYS A 230 -15.19 10.43 -5.40
CA CYS A 230 -15.43 11.84 -5.71
C CYS A 230 -15.82 12.03 -7.17
N GLN A 231 -15.07 11.43 -8.10
CA GLN A 231 -15.38 11.52 -9.53
C GLN A 231 -16.70 10.84 -9.88
N ALA A 232 -17.02 9.70 -9.24
CA ALA A 232 -18.29 8.99 -9.41
C ALA A 232 -19.50 9.81 -8.93
N LEU A 233 -19.28 10.74 -8.00
CA LEU A 233 -20.30 11.66 -7.48
C LEU A 233 -20.32 13.01 -8.18
N GLY A 234 -19.46 13.23 -9.19
CA GLY A 234 -19.41 14.48 -9.94
C GLY A 234 -18.48 15.55 -9.38
N THR A 235 -17.61 15.21 -8.44
CA THR A 235 -16.68 16.15 -7.80
C THR A 235 -15.30 16.04 -8.44
N PRO A 236 -14.73 17.13 -8.95
CA PRO A 236 -13.41 17.10 -9.56
C PRO A 236 -12.34 16.84 -8.49
N VAL A 237 -11.26 16.17 -8.89
CA VAL A 237 -10.17 15.77 -7.99
C VAL A 237 -8.83 16.42 -8.37
N ILE A 238 -8.05 16.84 -7.39
CA ILE A 238 -6.66 17.23 -7.57
C ILE A 238 -5.80 16.19 -6.87
N THR A 239 -4.95 15.50 -7.63
CA THR A 239 -4.14 14.41 -7.11
C THR A 239 -2.66 14.60 -7.45
N THR A 240 -1.80 13.80 -6.85
CA THR A 240 -0.40 13.68 -7.30
C THR A 240 -0.35 12.70 -8.47
N ASN A 241 0.36 13.05 -9.54
CA ASN A 241 0.51 12.23 -10.75
C ASN A 241 1.45 11.03 -10.50
N PHE A 242 1.01 10.11 -9.65
CA PHE A 242 1.80 8.97 -9.21
C PHE A 242 0.92 7.77 -8.85
N THR A 243 1.37 6.56 -9.15
CA THR A 243 0.63 5.30 -8.86
C THR A 243 -0.81 5.35 -9.37
N ALA A 244 -1.80 4.79 -8.65
CA ALA A 244 -3.19 4.73 -9.10
C ALA A 244 -3.81 6.11 -9.38
N MET A 245 -3.35 7.17 -8.71
CA MET A 245 -3.86 8.53 -8.95
C MET A 245 -3.55 9.04 -10.35
N ARG A 246 -2.38 8.69 -10.92
CA ARG A 246 -2.06 8.98 -12.34
C ARG A 246 -3.07 8.33 -13.27
N ASP A 247 -3.39 7.08 -12.99
CA ASP A 247 -4.19 6.26 -13.90
C ASP A 247 -5.69 6.63 -13.79
N TYR A 248 -6.15 7.04 -12.61
CA TYR A 248 -7.57 7.19 -12.29
C TYR A 248 -8.07 8.63 -12.10
N THR A 249 -7.21 9.65 -12.17
CA THR A 249 -7.66 11.04 -12.21
C THR A 249 -8.12 11.39 -13.63
N LYS A 250 -9.43 11.29 -13.87
CA LYS A 250 -10.07 11.58 -15.17
C LYS A 250 -10.86 12.89 -15.13
N TYR A 251 -11.65 13.11 -14.10
CA TYR A 251 -12.36 14.35 -13.83
C TYR A 251 -11.58 15.18 -12.82
N GLY A 252 -10.54 15.88 -13.29
CA GLY A 252 -9.67 16.65 -12.41
C GLY A 252 -8.27 16.86 -12.98
N ILE A 253 -7.31 17.17 -12.10
CA ILE A 253 -5.92 17.46 -12.48
C ILE A 253 -4.98 16.57 -11.67
N ALA A 254 -4.23 15.71 -12.38
CA ALA A 254 -3.10 14.97 -11.81
C ALA A 254 -1.85 15.84 -11.88
N VAL A 255 -1.38 16.32 -10.73
CA VAL A 255 -0.27 17.26 -10.61
C VAL A 255 1.06 16.51 -10.53
N GLU A 256 2.02 16.87 -11.39
CA GLU A 256 3.37 16.30 -11.35
C GLU A 256 4.00 16.38 -9.95
N PRO A 257 4.68 15.32 -9.50
CA PRO A 257 5.35 15.32 -8.21
C PRO A 257 6.48 16.34 -8.17
N ALA A 258 6.71 16.94 -7.00
CA ALA A 258 7.83 17.86 -6.80
C ALA A 258 9.17 17.12 -6.68
N ALA A 259 9.15 15.91 -6.12
CA ALA A 259 10.30 15.05 -5.93
C ALA A 259 9.85 13.59 -5.69
N PHE A 260 10.82 12.68 -5.62
CA PHE A 260 10.61 11.32 -5.15
C PHE A 260 11.36 11.09 -3.83
N GLU A 261 10.68 10.49 -2.86
CA GLU A 261 11.21 10.16 -1.54
C GLU A 261 11.34 8.63 -1.44
N SER A 262 12.47 8.15 -0.90
CA SER A 262 12.61 6.73 -0.58
C SER A 262 11.99 6.46 0.78
N ILE A 263 10.88 5.73 0.81
CA ILE A 263 10.13 5.39 2.02
C ILE A 263 9.90 3.87 2.02
N GLN A 264 10.34 3.21 3.09
CA GLN A 264 10.14 1.76 3.33
C GLN A 264 10.59 0.87 2.15
N GLY A 265 11.71 1.20 1.50
CA GLY A 265 12.25 0.40 0.38
C GLY A 265 11.51 0.58 -0.94
N SER A 266 10.64 1.58 -1.06
CA SER A 266 9.99 2.00 -2.30
C SER A 266 10.15 3.50 -2.54
N TYR A 267 9.75 3.99 -3.72
CA TYR A 267 9.67 5.41 -4.04
C TYR A 267 8.24 5.92 -3.87
N TRP A 268 8.13 7.06 -3.21
CA TRP A 268 6.89 7.79 -2.97
C TRP A 268 7.02 9.17 -3.61
N ALA A 269 5.92 9.74 -4.08
CA ALA A 269 5.92 11.04 -4.72
C ALA A 269 5.70 12.15 -3.69
N ALA A 270 6.61 13.11 -3.59
CA ALA A 270 6.37 14.33 -2.83
C ALA A 270 5.37 15.22 -3.60
N PRO A 271 4.22 15.61 -3.01
CA PRO A 271 3.25 16.42 -3.71
C PRO A 271 3.77 17.83 -3.99
N SER A 272 3.44 18.37 -5.16
CA SER A 272 3.80 19.74 -5.52
C SER A 272 2.80 20.75 -4.95
N VAL A 273 3.19 21.45 -3.88
CA VAL A 273 2.44 22.57 -3.29
C VAL A 273 2.05 23.62 -4.36
N PRO A 274 2.99 24.20 -5.15
CA PRO A 274 2.62 25.20 -6.14
C PRO A 274 1.83 24.61 -7.31
N GLY A 275 2.03 23.34 -7.65
CA GLY A 275 1.24 22.66 -8.68
C GLY A 275 -0.22 22.47 -8.26
N ALA A 276 -0.43 22.00 -7.02
CA ALA A 276 -1.77 21.82 -6.46
C ALA A 276 -2.49 23.16 -6.24
N ALA A 277 -1.78 24.21 -5.80
CA ALA A 277 -2.35 25.55 -5.68
C ALA A 277 -2.84 26.09 -7.04
N ARG A 278 -2.04 25.94 -8.11
CA ARG A 278 -2.47 26.31 -9.48
C ARG A 278 -3.66 25.49 -9.97
N ALA A 279 -3.70 24.20 -9.65
CA ALA A 279 -4.83 23.34 -9.99
C ALA A 279 -6.12 23.77 -9.26
N LEU A 280 -6.02 24.17 -7.99
CA LEU A 280 -7.14 24.75 -7.24
C LEU A 280 -7.66 26.02 -7.93
N THR A 281 -6.76 26.95 -8.29
CA THR A 281 -7.12 28.17 -9.04
C THR A 281 -7.80 27.87 -10.38
N ALA A 282 -7.29 26.89 -11.12
CA ALA A 282 -7.86 26.54 -12.43
C ALA A 282 -9.27 25.97 -12.29
N ILE A 283 -9.52 25.12 -11.29
CA ILE A 283 -10.85 24.55 -11.04
C ILE A 283 -11.79 25.63 -10.50
N SER A 284 -11.36 26.44 -9.53
CA SER A 284 -12.23 27.46 -8.91
C SER A 284 -12.67 28.56 -9.87
N THR A 285 -11.85 28.88 -10.88
CA THR A 285 -12.16 29.91 -11.87
C THR A 285 -12.80 29.35 -13.15
N GLY A 286 -12.98 28.02 -13.24
CA GLY A 286 -13.49 27.35 -14.45
C GLY A 286 -12.50 27.34 -15.61
N ALA A 287 -11.24 27.67 -15.38
CA ALA A 287 -10.17 27.63 -16.38
C ALA A 287 -9.62 26.20 -16.63
N ALA A 288 -9.95 25.24 -15.76
CA ALA A 288 -9.58 23.84 -15.94
C ALA A 288 -10.34 23.18 -17.09
N GLU A 289 -9.61 22.59 -18.04
CA GLU A 289 -10.19 21.76 -19.09
C GLU A 289 -10.49 20.36 -18.55
N LEU A 290 -11.75 20.12 -18.17
CA LEU A 290 -12.22 18.83 -17.67
C LEU A 290 -13.02 18.10 -18.76
N PRO A 291 -12.95 16.76 -18.85
CA PRO A 291 -13.80 16.00 -19.75
C PRO A 291 -15.28 16.13 -19.36
N PRO A 292 -16.21 15.88 -20.30
CA PRO A 292 -17.63 15.81 -19.99
C PRO A 292 -17.90 14.79 -18.88
N LEU A 293 -18.71 15.18 -17.89
CA LEU A 293 -18.90 14.36 -16.70
C LEU A 293 -19.53 13.00 -17.04
N GLU A 294 -20.42 12.96 -18.03
CA GLU A 294 -21.07 11.75 -18.53
C GLU A 294 -20.06 10.73 -19.06
N SER A 295 -18.97 11.19 -19.68
CA SER A 295 -17.91 10.31 -20.18
C SER A 295 -17.12 9.66 -19.04
N VAL A 296 -16.93 10.39 -17.93
CA VAL A 296 -16.24 9.88 -16.75
C VAL A 296 -17.15 8.89 -16.01
N PHE A 297 -18.44 9.19 -15.90
CA PHE A 297 -19.42 8.26 -15.35
C PHE A 297 -19.47 6.95 -16.14
N ALA A 298 -19.54 7.04 -17.48
CA ALA A 298 -19.52 5.85 -18.34
C ALA A 298 -18.24 5.03 -18.15
N TRP A 299 -17.07 5.69 -18.05
CA TRP A 299 -15.82 5.01 -17.77
C TRP A 299 -15.81 4.30 -16.42
N ILE A 300 -16.34 4.93 -15.36
CA ILE A 300 -16.41 4.30 -14.03
C ILE A 300 -17.33 3.09 -14.04
N ASP A 301 -18.52 3.25 -14.62
CA ASP A 301 -19.53 2.20 -14.70
C ASP A 301 -19.06 1.03 -15.60
N ASP A 302 -18.20 1.26 -16.59
CA ASP A 302 -17.63 0.22 -17.44
C ASP A 302 -16.47 -0.51 -16.74
N VAL A 303 -15.49 0.24 -16.22
CA VAL A 303 -14.20 -0.31 -15.75
C VAL A 303 -14.28 -0.87 -14.32
N PHE A 304 -15.07 -0.24 -13.45
CA PHE A 304 -15.11 -0.59 -12.02
C PHE A 304 -16.42 -1.21 -11.57
N ALA A 305 -17.34 -1.53 -12.50
CA ALA A 305 -18.53 -2.31 -12.14
C ALA A 305 -18.16 -3.69 -11.59
N LEU A 306 -18.95 -4.13 -10.61
CA LEU A 306 -18.77 -5.43 -9.95
C LEU A 306 -18.72 -6.60 -10.95
N ASP A 307 -19.59 -6.58 -11.96
CA ASP A 307 -19.65 -7.62 -12.99
C ASP A 307 -18.39 -7.63 -13.87
N THR A 308 -17.94 -6.45 -14.31
CA THR A 308 -16.70 -6.31 -15.09
C THR A 308 -15.51 -6.84 -14.30
N ILE A 309 -15.35 -6.41 -13.05
CA ILE A 309 -14.26 -6.86 -12.18
C ILE A 309 -14.35 -8.37 -11.96
N THR A 310 -15.54 -8.91 -11.72
CA THR A 310 -15.77 -10.35 -11.53
C THR A 310 -15.35 -11.16 -12.77
N GLU A 311 -15.69 -10.70 -13.98
CA GLU A 311 -15.29 -11.38 -15.22
C GLU A 311 -13.77 -11.31 -15.44
N GLN A 312 -13.14 -10.16 -15.22
CA GLN A 312 -11.68 -10.03 -15.34
C GLN A 312 -10.94 -10.98 -14.38
N PHE A 313 -11.41 -11.09 -13.13
CA PHE A 313 -10.84 -12.04 -12.17
C PHE A 313 -11.08 -13.49 -12.60
N ARG A 314 -12.26 -13.82 -13.14
CA ARG A 314 -12.58 -15.15 -13.66
C ARG A 314 -11.64 -15.55 -14.81
N GLN A 315 -11.41 -14.63 -15.74
CA GLN A 315 -10.49 -14.84 -16.86
C GLN A 315 -9.06 -15.04 -16.35
N LEU A 316 -8.56 -14.13 -15.51
CA LEU A 316 -7.22 -14.22 -14.94
C LEU A 316 -7.00 -15.54 -14.19
N LEU A 317 -8.01 -15.99 -13.43
CA LEU A 317 -7.99 -17.28 -12.74
C LEU A 317 -7.92 -18.48 -13.69
N THR A 318 -8.66 -18.40 -14.79
CA THR A 318 -8.67 -19.44 -15.81
C THR A 318 -7.29 -19.54 -16.46
N GLU A 319 -6.71 -18.41 -16.85
CA GLU A 319 -5.36 -18.31 -17.39
C GLU A 319 -4.32 -18.81 -16.38
N ALA A 320 -4.43 -18.41 -15.11
CA ALA A 320 -3.53 -18.85 -14.06
C ALA A 320 -3.60 -20.36 -13.81
N LYS A 321 -4.79 -20.97 -13.89
CA LYS A 321 -4.98 -22.43 -13.81
C LYS A 321 -4.33 -23.16 -14.98
N VAL A 322 -4.49 -22.64 -16.19
CA VAL A 322 -3.84 -23.20 -17.40
C VAL A 322 -2.32 -23.07 -17.29
N ALA A 323 -1.82 -21.89 -16.92
CA ALA A 323 -0.39 -21.67 -16.72
C ALA A 323 0.17 -22.59 -15.62
N HIS A 324 -0.57 -22.77 -14.52
CA HIS A 324 -0.19 -23.67 -13.43
C HIS A 324 -0.14 -25.14 -13.88
N SER A 325 -1.15 -25.63 -14.62
CA SER A 325 -1.16 -27.02 -15.10
C SER A 325 -0.08 -27.32 -16.14
N GLN A 326 0.39 -26.29 -16.85
CA GLN A 326 1.51 -26.39 -17.78
C GLN A 326 2.88 -26.31 -17.10
N ARG A 327 2.97 -25.95 -15.80
CA ARG A 327 4.23 -25.93 -15.08
C ARG A 327 4.77 -27.35 -14.96
N LYS A 328 5.88 -27.61 -15.66
CA LYS A 328 6.63 -28.84 -15.48
C LYS A 328 7.40 -28.74 -14.16
N PRO A 329 7.21 -29.63 -13.18
CA PRO A 329 8.12 -29.67 -12.03
C PRO A 329 9.54 -29.95 -12.52
N TRP A 330 10.53 -29.62 -11.68
CA TRP A 330 11.87 -30.13 -11.90
C TRP A 330 11.87 -31.64 -11.62
N ALA A 331 12.50 -32.40 -12.51
CA ALA A 331 12.61 -33.85 -12.43
C ALA A 331 14.08 -34.25 -12.18
N LEU A 332 14.33 -35.49 -11.75
CA LEU A 332 15.68 -35.92 -11.37
C LEU A 332 16.65 -35.94 -12.56
N GLU A 333 16.13 -36.03 -13.77
CA GLU A 333 16.85 -35.92 -15.04
C GLU A 333 17.25 -34.47 -15.40
N ASP A 334 16.65 -33.45 -14.79
CA ASP A 334 16.97 -32.05 -15.08
C ASP A 334 18.37 -31.70 -14.54
N THR A 335 19.28 -31.32 -15.43
CA THR A 335 20.63 -30.91 -15.07
C THR A 335 20.69 -29.43 -14.68
N PHE A 336 21.64 -29.07 -13.82
CA PHE A 336 21.86 -27.66 -13.44
C PHE A 336 22.26 -26.81 -14.65
N ALA A 337 23.02 -27.39 -15.59
CA ALA A 337 23.49 -26.71 -16.79
C ALA A 337 22.35 -26.38 -17.77
N GLU A 338 21.38 -27.28 -17.93
CA GLU A 338 20.29 -27.12 -18.91
C GLU A 338 19.04 -26.47 -18.30
N ARG A 339 18.75 -26.77 -17.04
CA ARG A 339 17.54 -26.30 -16.33
C ARG A 339 17.83 -26.04 -14.85
N PRO A 340 18.50 -24.93 -14.53
CA PRO A 340 18.89 -24.61 -13.15
C PRO A 340 17.67 -24.44 -12.25
N PHE A 341 17.74 -25.03 -11.07
CA PHE A 341 16.75 -24.89 -10.00
C PHE A 341 17.05 -23.70 -9.08
N PHE A 342 18.29 -23.20 -9.12
CA PHE A 342 18.72 -22.00 -8.41
C PHE A 342 19.65 -21.14 -9.27
N THR A 343 19.63 -19.83 -9.02
CA THR A 343 20.69 -18.92 -9.51
C THR A 343 21.82 -18.86 -8.48
N VAL A 344 23.06 -18.93 -8.93
CA VAL A 344 24.24 -18.80 -8.08
C VAL A 344 24.71 -17.35 -8.07
N THR A 345 24.99 -16.83 -6.88
CA THR A 345 25.74 -15.59 -6.69
C THR A 345 26.95 -15.85 -5.80
N THR A 346 28.05 -15.15 -6.03
CA THR A 346 29.27 -15.22 -5.21
C THR A 346 29.74 -13.84 -4.75
N ASP A 347 28.99 -12.80 -5.12
CA ASP A 347 29.29 -11.42 -4.76
C ASP A 347 28.91 -11.17 -3.29
N GLU A 348 29.77 -10.49 -2.54
CA GLU A 348 29.43 -10.03 -1.18
C GLU A 348 28.27 -9.02 -1.17
N TYR A 349 28.15 -8.26 -2.25
CA TYR A 349 27.09 -7.29 -2.53
C TYR A 349 26.39 -7.65 -3.84
N PRO A 350 25.53 -8.69 -3.84
CA PRO A 350 24.92 -9.20 -5.05
C PRO A 350 23.97 -8.17 -5.66
N ARG A 351 23.88 -8.20 -6.98
CA ARG A 351 22.87 -7.40 -7.72
C ARG A 351 21.47 -7.72 -7.21
N LEU A 352 20.57 -6.74 -7.32
CA LEU A 352 19.17 -6.94 -7.00
C LEU A 352 18.61 -8.09 -7.82
N VAL A 353 17.90 -9.00 -7.14
CA VAL A 353 17.29 -10.18 -7.76
C VAL A 353 16.36 -9.78 -8.91
N ASP A 354 16.75 -10.20 -10.12
CA ASP A 354 16.00 -10.06 -11.37
C ASP A 354 15.79 -11.41 -12.08
N TRP A 355 16.24 -12.52 -11.49
CA TRP A 355 16.10 -13.87 -12.02
C TRP A 355 14.82 -14.58 -11.54
N SER A 356 14.42 -15.61 -12.30
CA SER A 356 13.16 -16.35 -12.12
C SER A 356 13.33 -17.75 -11.53
N THR A 357 14.57 -18.19 -11.27
CA THR A 357 14.81 -19.49 -10.62
C THR A 357 14.17 -19.48 -9.23
N PRO A 358 13.55 -20.60 -8.77
CA PRO A 358 12.84 -20.63 -7.50
C PRO A 358 13.73 -20.36 -6.28
N TRP A 359 15.01 -20.73 -6.38
CA TRP A 359 16.01 -20.61 -5.32
C TRP A 359 17.18 -19.74 -5.74
N THR A 360 17.82 -19.12 -4.76
CA THR A 360 19.09 -18.41 -4.92
C THR A 360 20.12 -19.10 -4.03
N MET A 361 21.22 -19.52 -4.61
CA MET A 361 22.39 -20.04 -3.90
C MET A 361 23.43 -18.93 -3.80
N TYR A 362 23.99 -18.78 -2.60
CA TYR A 362 25.18 -18.01 -2.38
C TYR A 362 26.29 -18.88 -1.78
N HIS A 363 27.52 -18.67 -2.22
CA HIS A 363 28.72 -19.17 -1.57
C HIS A 363 29.92 -18.25 -1.83
N HIS A 364 30.93 -18.32 -0.98
CA HIS A 364 32.18 -17.57 -1.18
C HIS A 364 32.95 -18.06 -2.42
N PRO A 365 33.66 -17.17 -3.15
CA PRO A 365 34.48 -17.55 -4.30
C PRO A 365 35.52 -18.64 -4.01
N ASP A 366 36.00 -18.74 -2.77
CA ASP A 366 36.97 -19.76 -2.34
C ASP A 366 36.36 -21.13 -2.06
N VAL A 367 35.04 -21.28 -2.22
CA VAL A 367 34.34 -22.53 -2.02
C VAL A 367 34.01 -23.12 -3.39
N GLU A 368 34.46 -24.35 -3.63
CA GLU A 368 34.03 -25.19 -4.73
C GLU A 368 32.75 -25.91 -4.33
N VAL A 369 31.73 -25.83 -5.19
CA VAL A 369 30.39 -26.35 -4.90
C VAL A 369 29.92 -27.25 -6.05
N ASN A 370 29.40 -28.42 -5.72
CA ASN A 370 28.82 -29.33 -6.72
C ASN A 370 27.34 -28.98 -6.97
N TYR A 371 27.09 -28.03 -7.88
CA TYR A 371 25.73 -27.56 -8.17
C TYR A 371 24.79 -28.66 -8.67
N GLN A 372 25.28 -29.55 -9.53
CA GLN A 372 24.47 -30.66 -10.08
C GLN A 372 23.94 -31.57 -8.98
N PHE A 373 24.81 -31.93 -8.02
CA PHE A 373 24.42 -32.77 -6.91
C PHE A 373 23.46 -32.05 -5.96
N ILE A 374 23.71 -30.77 -5.66
CA ILE A 374 22.81 -29.99 -4.79
C ILE A 374 21.43 -29.88 -5.43
N GLN A 375 21.33 -29.58 -6.73
CA GLN A 375 20.05 -29.56 -7.45
C GLN A 375 19.33 -30.91 -7.35
N TYR A 376 20.05 -32.02 -7.60
CA TYR A 376 19.49 -33.37 -7.47
C TYR A 376 18.91 -33.63 -6.08
N MET A 377 19.67 -33.30 -5.02
CA MET A 377 19.22 -33.43 -3.63
C MET A 377 18.00 -32.56 -3.35
N MET A 378 17.99 -31.32 -3.82
CA MET A 378 16.86 -30.42 -3.64
C MET A 378 15.59 -30.98 -4.28
N ILE A 379 15.66 -31.45 -5.53
CA ILE A 379 14.50 -32.02 -6.23
C ILE A 379 13.93 -33.23 -5.46
N GLN A 380 14.78 -34.02 -4.81
CA GLN A 380 14.33 -35.12 -3.93
C GLN A 380 13.68 -34.64 -2.63
N GLN A 381 14.26 -33.60 -2.02
CA GLN A 381 13.91 -33.12 -0.67
C GLN A 381 12.79 -32.06 -0.67
N THR A 382 12.51 -31.36 -1.77
CA THR A 382 11.49 -30.30 -1.86
C THR A 382 10.05 -30.78 -1.70
N LYS A 383 9.83 -32.07 -1.43
CA LYS A 383 8.54 -32.57 -0.94
C LYS A 383 8.25 -32.06 0.48
N ASP A 384 9.28 -31.68 1.22
CA ASP A 384 9.22 -31.08 2.55
C ASP A 384 9.44 -29.55 2.46
N GLN A 385 8.65 -28.78 3.23
CA GLN A 385 8.64 -27.31 3.17
C GLN A 385 9.86 -26.70 3.86
N TYR A 386 10.98 -26.57 3.16
CA TYR A 386 12.16 -25.85 3.65
C TYR A 386 12.17 -24.39 3.17
N TYR A 387 12.62 -23.48 4.04
CA TYR A 387 12.77 -22.04 3.74
C TYR A 387 14.24 -21.60 3.71
N GLY A 388 15.16 -22.51 4.03
CA GLY A 388 16.61 -22.33 3.85
C GLY A 388 17.33 -23.68 3.80
N ILE A 389 18.37 -23.78 2.99
CA ILE A 389 19.26 -24.94 2.93
C ILE A 389 20.68 -24.45 3.15
N VAL A 390 21.42 -25.16 3.99
CA VAL A 390 22.77 -24.77 4.36
C VAL A 390 23.70 -25.96 4.11
N VAL A 391 24.83 -25.69 3.47
CA VAL A 391 25.88 -26.68 3.24
C VAL A 391 27.16 -26.21 3.92
N ALA A 392 27.61 -26.98 4.90
CA ALA A 392 28.88 -26.72 5.56
C ALA A 392 30.04 -27.13 4.63
N PRO A 393 30.99 -26.25 4.34
CA PRO A 393 32.16 -26.59 3.56
C PRO A 393 33.12 -27.44 4.38
N THR A 394 33.86 -28.33 3.71
CA THR A 394 35.02 -29.01 4.30
C THR A 394 36.31 -28.29 3.90
N SER A 395 37.24 -28.17 4.85
CA SER A 395 38.61 -27.69 4.60
C SER A 395 39.36 -28.65 3.66
N ALA A 396 40.51 -28.25 3.14
CA ALA A 396 41.30 -29.16 2.28
C ALA A 396 41.75 -30.42 3.05
N ASN A 397 41.95 -30.30 4.38
CA ASN A 397 42.21 -31.44 5.29
C ASN A 397 40.95 -32.23 5.72
N GLY A 398 39.79 -31.99 5.12
CA GLY A 398 38.55 -32.75 5.39
C GLY A 398 37.85 -32.39 6.70
N ARG A 399 38.19 -31.27 7.36
CA ARG A 399 37.50 -30.80 8.57
C ARG A 399 36.34 -29.89 8.22
N LEU A 400 35.21 -30.05 8.89
CA LEU A 400 34.10 -29.10 8.77
C LEU A 400 34.50 -27.74 9.35
N LEU A 401 34.16 -26.67 8.64
CA LEU A 401 34.26 -25.33 9.18
C LEU A 401 33.11 -25.08 10.18
N PRO A 402 33.35 -24.36 11.28
CA PRO A 402 32.28 -24.01 12.22
C PRO A 402 31.33 -22.99 11.59
N MET A 403 30.05 -23.04 11.96
CA MET A 403 29.04 -22.09 11.49
C MET A 403 29.25 -20.70 12.07
N ASP A 404 29.73 -20.60 13.32
CA ASP A 404 30.15 -19.35 13.93
C ASP A 404 31.68 -19.25 13.87
N VAL A 405 32.20 -18.14 13.35
CA VAL A 405 33.65 -17.89 13.24
C VAL A 405 34.22 -17.19 14.47
N GLY A 406 33.38 -16.65 15.35
CA GLY A 406 33.80 -15.99 16.58
C GLY A 406 34.62 -14.72 16.38
N ASP A 407 34.58 -14.11 15.20
CA ASP A 407 35.37 -12.92 14.83
C ASP A 407 34.71 -11.60 15.26
N GLY A 408 33.48 -11.66 15.81
CA GLY A 408 32.70 -10.50 16.23
C GLY A 408 32.15 -9.65 15.07
N VAL A 409 32.40 -10.05 13.82
CA VAL A 409 31.98 -9.36 12.59
C VAL A 409 30.90 -10.17 11.86
N HIS A 410 31.13 -11.48 11.73
CA HIS A 410 30.28 -12.40 11.01
C HIS A 410 29.48 -13.28 11.98
N ASN A 411 28.15 -13.15 11.92
CA ASN A 411 27.26 -14.05 12.66
C ASN A 411 27.19 -15.46 12.07
N ILE A 412 27.62 -15.63 10.81
CA ILE A 412 27.73 -16.92 10.11
C ILE A 412 29.03 -16.90 9.33
N ASN A 413 29.74 -18.02 9.37
CA ASN A 413 30.97 -18.23 8.63
C ASN A 413 30.76 -17.96 7.13
N PRO A 414 31.53 -17.03 6.55
CA PRO A 414 31.33 -16.62 5.18
C PRO A 414 31.65 -17.70 4.14
N HIS A 415 32.18 -18.86 4.53
CA HIS A 415 32.43 -19.97 3.62
C HIS A 415 31.26 -20.94 3.50
N TYR A 416 30.19 -20.74 4.28
CA TYR A 416 29.00 -21.58 4.16
C TYR A 416 28.32 -21.39 2.80
N VAL A 417 27.73 -22.46 2.27
CA VAL A 417 26.83 -22.35 1.12
C VAL A 417 25.43 -22.18 1.66
N VAL A 418 24.74 -21.13 1.23
CA VAL A 418 23.37 -20.83 1.66
C VAL A 418 22.47 -20.83 0.44
N LEU A 419 21.39 -21.61 0.48
CA LEU A 419 20.30 -21.51 -0.47
C LEU A 419 19.05 -21.02 0.22
N MET A 420 18.37 -20.08 -0.40
CA MET A 420 17.09 -19.54 0.06
C MET A 420 16.13 -19.36 -1.12
N PRO A 421 14.82 -19.38 -0.89
CA PRO A 421 13.86 -18.99 -1.91
C PRO A 421 14.20 -17.61 -2.48
N THR A 422 14.18 -17.49 -3.80
CA THR A 422 14.57 -16.25 -4.49
C THR A 422 13.76 -15.02 -4.03
N TRP A 423 12.50 -15.23 -3.65
CA TRP A 423 11.65 -14.16 -3.11
C TRP A 423 12.11 -13.67 -1.72
N ILE A 424 12.67 -14.55 -0.87
CA ILE A 424 13.24 -14.17 0.44
C ILE A 424 14.48 -13.31 0.21
N MET A 425 15.38 -13.75 -0.67
CA MET A 425 16.57 -12.98 -1.04
C MET A 425 16.19 -11.57 -1.51
N LYS A 426 15.26 -11.49 -2.47
CA LYS A 426 14.79 -10.21 -3.01
C LYS A 426 14.23 -9.28 -1.94
N GLN A 427 13.42 -9.81 -1.02
CA GLN A 427 12.84 -9.02 0.06
C GLN A 427 13.91 -8.52 1.03
N LEU A 428 14.85 -9.37 1.43
CA LEU A 428 15.88 -9.03 2.41
C LEU A 428 16.97 -8.12 1.85
N GLN A 429 17.26 -8.19 0.54
CA GLN A 429 18.17 -7.25 -0.15
C GLN A 429 17.74 -5.79 0.01
N THR A 430 16.44 -5.52 0.20
CA THR A 430 15.94 -4.15 0.46
C THR A 430 16.35 -3.60 1.83
N GLN A 431 16.74 -4.48 2.76
CA GLN A 431 17.14 -4.13 4.13
C GLN A 431 18.64 -4.30 4.37
N ALA A 432 19.29 -5.20 3.65
CA ALA A 432 20.72 -5.49 3.76
C ALA A 432 21.31 -5.77 2.38
N SER A 433 22.19 -4.88 1.92
CA SER A 433 22.94 -5.08 0.68
C SER A 433 24.03 -6.15 0.81
N TYR A 434 24.52 -6.38 2.04
CA TYR A 434 25.50 -7.41 2.34
C TYR A 434 24.84 -8.79 2.42
N VAL A 435 25.31 -9.73 1.60
CA VAL A 435 24.69 -11.05 1.44
C VAL A 435 24.65 -11.87 2.72
N TRP A 436 25.67 -11.77 3.59
CA TRP A 436 25.68 -12.46 4.88
C TRP A 436 24.68 -11.87 5.88
N GLY A 437 24.44 -10.56 5.80
CA GLY A 437 23.34 -9.93 6.55
C GLY A 437 21.98 -10.46 6.09
N THR A 438 21.81 -10.66 4.78
CA THR A 438 20.60 -11.28 4.21
C THR A 438 20.46 -12.75 4.60
N ALA A 439 21.52 -13.55 4.47
CA ALA A 439 21.52 -14.97 4.87
C ALA A 439 21.23 -15.15 6.37
N PHE A 440 21.82 -14.31 7.22
CA PHE A 440 21.53 -14.31 8.66
C PHE A 440 20.08 -13.98 8.97
N ARG A 441 19.53 -12.94 8.36
CA ARG A 441 18.11 -12.59 8.54
C ARG A 441 17.18 -13.67 8.00
N ALA A 442 17.52 -14.29 6.87
CA ALA A 442 16.77 -15.41 6.33
C ALA A 442 16.75 -16.56 7.34
N MET A 443 17.91 -16.98 7.86
CA MET A 443 18.00 -18.06 8.85
C MET A 443 17.35 -17.73 10.20
N GLY A 444 17.46 -16.48 10.67
CA GLY A 444 16.79 -16.03 11.90
C GLY A 444 15.26 -15.93 11.76
N SER A 445 14.76 -15.62 10.56
CA SER A 445 13.31 -15.57 10.28
C SER A 445 12.66 -16.96 10.29
N VAL A 446 13.45 -18.01 10.05
CA VAL A 446 13.07 -19.42 10.26
C VAL A 446 13.46 -19.84 11.68
N SER A 447 12.75 -19.30 12.67
CA SER A 447 13.01 -19.53 14.10
C SER A 447 12.89 -20.98 14.58
N SER A 448 12.54 -21.93 13.71
CA SER A 448 12.54 -23.35 14.03
C SER A 448 13.39 -24.15 13.05
N GLN A 449 14.30 -24.95 13.60
CA GLN A 449 15.24 -25.80 12.87
C GLN A 449 14.57 -26.76 11.87
N LYS A 450 13.27 -27.06 12.04
CA LYS A 450 12.49 -27.91 11.12
C LYS A 450 12.33 -27.33 9.70
N TYR A 451 12.58 -26.03 9.52
CA TYR A 451 12.46 -25.35 8.23
C TYR A 451 13.81 -25.08 7.55
N MET A 452 14.91 -25.54 8.17
CA MET A 452 16.26 -25.48 7.61
C MET A 452 16.79 -26.89 7.34
N LEU A 453 17.24 -27.14 6.13
CA LEU A 453 17.89 -28.42 5.77
C LEU A 453 19.40 -28.24 5.78
N MET A 454 20.10 -29.01 6.61
CA MET A 454 21.55 -29.18 6.52
C MET A 454 21.84 -30.29 5.52
N LEU A 455 22.52 -30.01 4.42
CA LEU A 455 22.94 -31.05 3.48
C LEU A 455 24.20 -31.79 3.98
N PRO A 456 24.41 -33.06 3.59
CA PRO A 456 25.54 -33.86 4.08
C PRO A 456 26.90 -33.27 3.67
N GLU A 457 27.97 -33.75 4.31
CA GLU A 457 29.33 -33.25 4.11
C GLU A 457 29.88 -33.56 2.70
N GLY A 458 30.88 -32.78 2.25
CA GLY A 458 31.68 -33.10 1.06
C GLY A 458 31.19 -32.53 -0.28
N TYR A 459 30.09 -31.77 -0.28
CA TYR A 459 29.51 -31.13 -1.49
C TYR A 459 29.85 -29.65 -1.63
N ALA A 460 30.47 -29.07 -0.60
CA ALA A 460 31.14 -27.78 -0.61
C ALA A 460 32.55 -28.00 -0.05
N LYS A 461 33.57 -27.56 -0.78
CA LYS A 461 34.98 -27.76 -0.41
C LYS A 461 35.75 -26.46 -0.56
N MET A 462 36.64 -26.17 0.38
CA MET A 462 37.56 -25.05 0.22
C MET A 462 38.54 -25.32 -0.93
N LYS A 463 38.66 -24.38 -1.88
CA LYS A 463 39.58 -24.45 -3.03
C LYS A 463 41.05 -24.42 -2.62
N VAL A 464 41.35 -23.81 -1.49
CA VAL A 464 42.68 -23.73 -0.87
C VAL A 464 42.53 -24.06 0.61
N ASP A 465 43.52 -24.73 1.21
CA ASP A 465 43.50 -25.03 2.63
C ASP A 465 43.37 -23.72 3.41
N ALA A 466 42.23 -23.50 4.07
CA ALA A 466 41.90 -22.29 4.81
C ALA A 466 42.69 -22.18 6.13
N GLN A 467 44.01 -22.39 6.04
CA GLN A 467 44.99 -22.23 7.10
C GLN A 467 46.17 -21.33 6.67
N ALA A 468 45.93 -20.36 5.79
CA ALA A 468 46.92 -19.30 5.50
C ALA A 468 46.41 -17.88 5.78
N THR A 469 45.18 -17.68 6.26
CA THR A 469 44.58 -16.34 6.41
C THR A 469 44.05 -16.01 7.82
N ASN A 470 44.38 -16.79 8.85
CA ASN A 470 44.15 -16.40 10.26
C ASN A 470 45.39 -15.81 10.95
N ALA A 471 46.34 -15.27 10.18
CA ALA A 471 47.50 -14.57 10.70
C ALA A 471 47.68 -13.20 10.04
N ARG A 472 46.65 -12.35 10.09
CA ARG A 472 46.73 -10.89 9.84
C ARG A 472 45.54 -10.20 10.53
N ASN A 473 45.53 -10.21 11.86
CA ASN A 473 44.60 -9.42 12.68
C ASN A 473 45.29 -8.24 13.40
N ASP A 474 46.46 -7.81 12.92
CA ASP A 474 47.20 -6.66 13.48
C ASP A 474 47.23 -5.42 12.57
N GLU A 475 46.54 -5.40 11.43
CA GLU A 475 46.45 -4.20 10.58
C GLU A 475 45.04 -4.06 9.95
N LEU A 476 44.11 -3.48 10.71
CA LEU A 476 43.07 -2.54 10.25
C LEU A 476 42.42 -1.83 11.45
#